data_AF-A0A960ZQ21-F1
#
_entry.id   AF-A0A960ZQ21-F1
#
_cell.length_a   1.000
_cell.length_b   1.000
_cell.length_c   1.000
_cell.angle_alpha   90.00
_cell.angle_beta   90.00
_cell.angle_gamma   90.00
#
_symmetry.space_group_name_H-M   'P 1'
#
loop_
_entity.id
_entity.type
_entity.pdbx_description
1 polymer ?
#
loop_
_entity_poly.entity_id
_entity_poly.type
_entity_poly.pdbx_seq_one_letter_code
_entity_poly.pdbx_strand_id
1 'polypeptide(L)'
;MPAVAPSPVPSVGEALREFLNLKGTTQVKAAQTMGISRGHLNEIIGGEEDLSADIMLKLHHHFGVAPGYWTTIRQQHEQYLASPEGRAFVRKRTDNKVVEALELSITRLLADHQIEYAVRENYLNIEPFQPAQLTCTSYILTLGEVGLVTMPNEQSGDRVPVALKPNYDLPAGAFVTISCREHLRIPGRLRGMLVSPDDRFVGPRLVLHMKRIVSPGHTGPITVTIENRSSRPVPLRLGESVAHVEFEFLSSDPVRLVEDT
;
A
#
# COMPACT_ATOMS: atom_id res chain seq x y z
N MET A 1 26.42 2.20 21.94
CA MET A 1 25.24 3.08 22.14
C MET A 1 24.28 2.78 21.00
N PRO A 2 22.99 2.53 21.25
CA PRO A 2 22.04 2.38 20.15
C PRO A 2 21.99 3.72 19.40
N ALA A 3 22.14 3.68 18.08
CA ALA A 3 21.99 4.86 17.24
C ALA A 3 20.59 5.42 17.46
N VAL A 4 20.50 6.59 18.10
CA VAL A 4 19.25 7.35 18.17
C VAL A 4 18.85 7.60 16.72
N ALA A 5 17.71 7.05 16.29
CA ALA A 5 17.18 7.31 14.96
C ALA A 5 17.14 8.83 14.75
N PRO A 6 17.66 9.36 13.63
CA PRO A 6 17.69 10.80 13.42
C PRO A 6 16.25 11.33 13.51
N SER A 7 16.04 12.27 14.42
CA SER A 7 14.75 12.98 14.54
C SER A 7 14.38 13.55 13.17
N PRO A 8 13.12 13.48 12.73
CA PRO A 8 12.71 14.03 11.44
C PRO A 8 13.13 15.50 11.37
N VAL A 9 13.85 15.85 10.30
CA VAL A 9 14.19 17.24 10.02
C VAL A 9 12.88 17.96 9.73
N PRO A 10 12.57 19.10 10.36
CA PRO A 10 11.34 19.82 10.06
C PRO A 10 11.43 20.49 8.70
N SER A 11 10.30 20.57 8.00
CA SER A 11 10.18 21.49 6.88
C SER A 11 10.31 22.94 7.35
N VAL A 12 10.58 23.86 6.41
CA VAL A 12 10.64 25.30 6.70
C VAL A 12 9.34 25.80 7.36
N GLY A 13 8.18 25.36 6.87
CA GLY A 13 6.88 25.71 7.44
C GLY A 13 6.66 25.15 8.85
N GLU A 14 7.10 23.91 9.12
CA GLU A 14 7.03 23.30 10.46
C GLU A 14 7.95 24.02 11.45
N ALA A 15 9.19 24.32 11.05
CA ALA A 15 10.12 25.10 11.87
C ALA A 15 9.56 26.49 12.17
N LEU A 16 9.00 27.17 11.17
CA LEU A 16 8.37 28.48 11.35
C LEU A 16 7.17 28.41 12.31
N ARG A 17 6.34 27.37 12.21
CA ARG A 17 5.23 27.13 13.15
C ARG A 17 5.74 26.93 14.58
N GLU A 18 6.82 26.19 14.76
CA GLU A 18 7.45 25.99 16.07
C GLU A 18 7.98 27.32 16.64
N PHE A 19 8.64 28.15 15.83
CA PHE A 19 9.07 29.49 16.25
C PHE A 19 7.91 30.38 16.72
N LEU A 20 6.78 30.36 16.00
CA LEU A 20 5.58 31.10 16.40
C LEU A 20 5.07 30.65 17.77
N ASN A 21 5.03 29.33 18.00
CA ASN A 21 4.62 28.74 19.26
C ASN A 21 5.57 29.10 20.41
N LEU A 22 6.88 28.99 20.20
CA LEU A 22 7.90 29.34 21.19
C LEU A 22 7.86 30.83 21.58
N LYS A 23 7.48 31.70 20.64
CA LYS A 23 7.30 33.14 20.89
C LYS A 23 5.91 33.51 21.40
N GLY A 24 5.00 32.54 21.55
CA GLY A 24 3.64 32.76 22.02
C GLY A 24 2.84 33.72 21.12
N THR A 25 3.10 33.71 19.81
CA THR A 25 2.44 34.59 18.84
C THR A 25 1.58 33.81 17.87
N THR A 26 0.52 34.44 17.35
CA THR A 26 -0.36 33.84 16.35
C THR A 26 0.14 34.17 14.95
N GLN A 27 -0.23 33.34 13.96
CA GLN A 27 0.06 33.62 12.55
C GLN A 27 -0.47 34.99 12.12
N VAL A 28 -1.67 35.37 12.60
CA VAL A 28 -2.28 36.68 12.32
C VAL A 28 -1.38 37.82 12.79
N LYS A 29 -0.91 37.75 14.04
CA LYS A 29 -0.08 38.79 14.65
C LYS A 29 1.31 38.84 14.01
N ALA A 30 1.89 37.68 13.71
CA ALA A 30 3.18 37.59 13.01
C ALA A 30 3.10 38.17 11.59
N ALA A 31 2.08 37.78 10.81
CA ALA A 31 1.87 38.29 9.45
C ALA A 31 1.73 39.83 9.43
N GLN A 32 0.93 40.38 10.35
CA GLN A 32 0.79 41.83 10.52
C GLN A 32 2.13 42.50 10.84
N THR A 33 2.90 41.94 11.78
CA THR A 33 4.19 42.52 12.19
C THR A 33 5.23 42.46 11.07
N MET A 34 5.19 41.41 10.26
CA MET A 34 6.08 41.23 9.10
C MET A 34 5.62 41.98 7.85
N GLY A 35 4.42 42.60 7.87
CA GLY A 35 3.86 43.28 6.71
C GLY A 35 3.54 42.34 5.53
N ILE A 36 3.09 41.11 5.82
CA ILE A 36 2.65 40.13 4.81
C ILE A 36 1.20 39.73 5.05
N SER A 37 0.55 39.16 4.03
CA SER A 37 -0.82 38.66 4.20
C SER A 37 -0.81 37.38 5.06
N ARG A 38 -1.89 37.17 5.83
CA ARG A 38 -2.09 35.94 6.60
C ARG A 38 -2.13 34.70 5.68
N GLY A 39 -2.73 34.84 4.49
CA GLY A 39 -2.82 33.76 3.51
C GLY A 39 -1.44 33.29 3.08
N HIS A 40 -0.58 34.24 2.71
CA HIS A 40 0.81 33.96 2.32
C HIS A 40 1.60 33.31 3.46
N LEU A 41 1.49 33.82 4.70
CA LEU A 41 2.14 33.16 5.84
C LEU A 41 1.59 31.74 6.08
N ASN A 42 0.30 31.52 5.85
CA ASN A 42 -0.32 30.20 5.98
C ASN A 42 0.15 29.23 4.89
N GLU A 43 0.27 29.68 3.64
CA GLU A 43 0.80 28.89 2.51
C GLU A 43 2.25 28.46 2.77
N ILE A 44 3.10 29.37 3.28
CA ILE A 44 4.48 29.05 3.69
C ILE A 44 4.49 28.01 4.82
N ILE A 45 3.66 28.20 5.85
CA ILE A 45 3.54 27.27 6.98
C ILE A 45 2.95 25.93 6.55
N GLY A 46 2.11 25.92 5.52
CA GLY A 46 1.54 24.73 4.88
C GLY A 46 2.53 24.00 3.97
N GLY A 47 3.61 24.65 3.56
CA GLY A 47 4.58 24.13 2.60
C GLY A 47 4.11 24.23 1.13
N GLU A 48 3.08 25.03 0.86
CA GLU A 48 2.56 25.31 -0.48
C GLU A 48 3.41 26.37 -1.21
N GLU A 49 3.99 27.29 -0.45
CA GLU A 49 4.93 28.30 -0.96
C GLU A 49 6.25 28.25 -0.18
N ASP A 50 7.33 28.62 -0.85
CA ASP A 50 8.67 28.60 -0.27
C ASP A 50 9.08 29.98 0.27
N LEU A 51 10.05 30.03 1.17
CA LEU A 51 10.57 31.28 1.71
C LEU A 51 11.38 32.05 0.66
N SER A 52 10.86 33.19 0.22
CA SER A 52 11.59 34.16 -0.57
C SER A 52 12.63 34.92 0.26
N ALA A 53 13.64 35.51 -0.40
CA ALA A 53 14.69 36.29 0.26
C ALA A 53 14.13 37.48 1.07
N ASP A 54 13.09 38.14 0.58
CA ASP A 54 12.40 39.22 1.29
C ASP A 54 11.78 38.73 2.61
N ILE A 55 11.13 37.56 2.58
CA ILE A 55 10.50 37.00 3.78
C ILE A 55 11.55 36.52 4.77
N MET A 56 12.66 35.94 4.30
CA MET A 56 13.77 35.56 5.19
C MET A 56 14.36 36.77 5.92
N LEU A 57 14.47 37.93 5.26
CA LEU A 57 14.88 39.18 5.90
C LEU A 57 13.84 39.67 6.91
N LYS A 58 12.55 39.61 6.59
CA LYS A 58 11.46 39.94 7.53
C LYS A 58 11.47 39.03 8.76
N LEU A 59 11.71 37.73 8.57
CA LEU A 59 11.87 36.75 9.65
C LEU A 59 13.13 37.05 10.49
N HIS A 60 14.22 37.48 9.86
CA HIS A 60 15.41 37.91 10.58
C HIS A 60 15.13 39.12 11.47
N HIS A 61 14.46 40.15 10.95
CA HIS A 61 14.08 41.32 11.75
C HIS A 61 13.10 40.98 12.87
N HIS A 62 12.17 40.05 12.64
CA HIS A 62 11.13 39.71 13.62
C HIS A 62 11.60 38.71 14.69
N PHE A 63 12.36 37.69 14.30
CA PHE A 63 12.76 36.58 15.18
C PHE A 63 14.26 36.57 15.55
N GLY A 64 15.08 37.40 14.90
CA GLY A 64 16.54 37.40 15.07
C GLY A 64 17.24 36.23 14.37
N VAL A 65 16.54 35.48 13.52
CA VAL A 65 17.04 34.28 12.87
C VAL A 65 17.69 34.65 11.53
N ALA A 66 18.98 34.34 11.35
CA ALA A 66 19.69 34.70 10.12
C ALA A 66 19.05 34.06 8.87
N PRO A 67 19.00 34.75 7.71
CA PRO A 67 18.43 34.17 6.48
C PRO A 67 19.01 32.80 6.10
N GLY A 68 20.33 32.62 6.27
CA GLY A 68 21.01 31.36 5.97
C GLY A 68 20.54 30.17 6.82
N TYR A 69 19.94 30.40 7.98
CA TYR A 69 19.33 29.34 8.80
C TYR A 69 18.22 28.62 8.03
N TRP A 70 17.35 29.37 7.35
CA TRP A 70 16.23 28.82 6.59
C TRP A 70 16.72 28.03 5.37
N THR A 71 17.74 28.53 4.68
CA THR A 71 18.41 27.79 3.60
C THR A 71 18.99 26.49 4.10
N THR A 72 19.63 26.50 5.27
CA THR A 72 20.25 25.32 5.88
C THR A 72 19.21 24.28 6.25
N ILE A 73 18.12 24.69 6.92
CA ILE A 73 17.01 23.79 7.26
C ILE A 73 16.39 23.18 6.01
N ARG A 74 16.15 23.99 4.97
CA ARG A 74 15.61 23.50 3.70
C ARG A 74 16.50 22.42 3.10
N GLN A 75 17.79 22.71 2.99
CA GLN A 75 18.76 21.76 2.43
C GLN A 75 18.82 20.47 3.24
N GLN A 76 18.85 20.57 4.58
CA GLN A 76 18.83 19.40 5.47
C GLN A 76 17.54 18.60 5.33
N HIS A 77 16.40 19.28 5.21
CA HIS A 77 15.09 18.65 5.02
C HIS A 77 15.04 17.90 3.68
N GLU A 78 15.44 18.54 2.59
CA GLU A 78 15.53 17.90 1.26
C GLU A 78 16.46 16.70 1.26
N GLN A 79 17.64 16.82 1.88
CA GLN A 79 18.58 15.70 2.04
C GLN A 79 17.99 14.56 2.86
N TYR A 80 17.29 14.87 3.95
CA TYR A 80 16.58 13.88 4.76
C TYR A 80 15.50 13.18 3.94
N LEU A 81 14.64 13.91 3.24
CA LEU A 81 13.61 13.32 2.37
C LEU A 81 14.19 12.43 1.26
N ALA A 82 15.39 12.77 0.76
CA ALA A 82 16.13 11.97 -0.20
C ALA A 82 16.87 10.76 0.43
N SER A 83 16.93 10.66 1.76
CA SER A 83 17.51 9.51 2.46
C SER A 83 16.51 8.34 2.55
N PRO A 84 16.97 7.09 2.77
CA PRO A 84 16.08 5.96 3.06
C PRO A 84 15.16 6.23 4.24
N GLU A 85 15.65 6.86 5.30
CA GLU A 85 14.91 7.19 6.52
C GLU A 85 13.80 8.22 6.26
N GLY A 86 14.10 9.29 5.50
CA GLY A 86 13.08 10.28 5.16
C GLY A 86 12.04 9.75 4.19
N ARG A 87 12.43 8.90 3.22
CA ARG A 87 11.46 8.18 2.37
C ARG A 87 10.52 7.30 3.22
N ALA A 88 11.08 6.55 4.17
CA ALA A 88 10.29 5.74 5.09
C ALA A 88 9.38 6.59 5.98
N PHE A 89 9.84 7.75 6.44
CA PHE A 89 9.03 8.70 7.22
C PHE A 89 7.86 9.29 6.40
N VAL A 90 8.12 9.76 5.18
CA VAL A 90 7.07 10.26 4.27
C VAL A 90 6.06 9.16 3.97
N ARG A 91 6.56 7.95 3.71
CA ARG A 91 5.71 6.79 3.49
C ARG A 91 4.82 6.52 4.70
N LYS A 92 5.40 6.46 5.90
CA LYS A 92 4.65 6.27 7.15
C LYS A 92 3.64 7.39 7.40
N ARG A 93 3.97 8.64 7.10
CA ARG A 93 3.04 9.79 7.23
C ARG A 93 1.88 9.68 6.23
N THR A 94 2.15 9.23 5.01
CA THR A 94 1.13 8.97 3.98
C THR A 94 0.23 7.80 4.39
N ASP A 95 0.84 6.69 4.81
CA ASP A 95 0.15 5.52 5.33
C ASP A 95 -0.76 5.89 6.50
N ASN A 96 -0.28 6.69 7.46
CA ASN A 96 -1.10 7.17 8.59
C ASN A 96 -2.32 8.00 8.12
N LYS A 97 -2.16 8.90 7.15
CA LYS A 97 -3.29 9.67 6.60
C LYS A 97 -4.29 8.78 5.89
N VAL A 98 -3.81 7.79 5.13
CA VAL A 98 -4.68 6.81 4.46
C VAL A 98 -5.43 6.00 5.51
N VAL A 99 -4.73 5.51 6.55
CA VAL A 99 -5.37 4.76 7.64
C VAL A 99 -6.41 5.62 8.37
N GLU A 100 -6.10 6.87 8.70
CA GLU A 100 -7.06 7.79 9.34
C GLU A 100 -8.29 8.04 8.47
N ALA A 101 -8.12 8.22 7.15
CA ALA A 101 -9.21 8.36 6.20
C ALA A 101 -10.08 7.08 6.11
N LEU A 102 -9.48 5.92 6.37
CA LEU A 102 -10.14 4.61 6.32
C LEU A 102 -10.75 4.19 7.67
N GLU A 103 -10.33 4.78 8.80
CA GLU A 103 -10.69 4.38 10.17
C GLU A 103 -12.07 4.85 10.65
N LEU A 104 -12.80 5.67 9.89
CA LEU A 104 -14.11 6.18 10.30
C LEU A 104 -15.25 5.18 9.99
N SER A 105 -15.25 4.03 10.66
CA SER A 105 -16.41 3.28 11.20
C SER A 105 -16.13 1.77 11.37
N ILE A 106 -16.80 1.18 12.35
CA ILE A 106 -16.62 -0.13 13.03
C ILE A 106 -16.41 -1.38 12.14
N THR A 107 -16.53 -1.31 10.81
CA THR A 107 -16.24 -2.41 9.89
C THR A 107 -14.75 -2.43 9.53
N ARG A 108 -14.03 -3.41 10.09
CA ARG A 108 -12.60 -3.69 9.82
C ARG A 108 -12.31 -4.19 8.40
N LEU A 109 -13.26 -4.09 7.46
CA LEU A 109 -13.19 -4.61 6.10
C LEU A 109 -13.28 -3.44 5.12
N LEU A 110 -12.42 -3.43 4.10
CA LEU A 110 -12.44 -2.39 3.08
C LEU A 110 -13.56 -2.60 2.07
N ALA A 111 -14.34 -1.55 1.84
CA ALA A 111 -15.27 -1.46 0.72
C ALA A 111 -14.54 -1.15 -0.61
N ASP A 112 -15.19 -1.41 -1.74
CA ASP A 112 -14.71 -1.11 -3.10
C ASP A 112 -13.92 0.20 -3.25
N HIS A 113 -14.56 1.34 -2.95
CA HIS A 113 -13.98 2.68 -3.07
C HIS A 113 -12.80 2.90 -2.11
N GLN A 114 -12.79 2.19 -0.98
CA GLN A 114 -11.67 2.23 -0.03
C GLN A 114 -10.48 1.40 -0.53
N ILE A 115 -10.74 0.24 -1.17
CA ILE A 115 -9.71 -0.55 -1.86
C ILE A 115 -9.12 0.28 -2.99
N GLU A 116 -9.96 0.89 -3.83
CA GLU A 116 -9.52 1.77 -4.92
C GLU A 116 -8.70 2.95 -4.41
N TYR A 117 -9.17 3.63 -3.36
CA TYR A 117 -8.43 4.71 -2.72
C TYR A 117 -7.07 4.24 -2.18
N ALA A 118 -7.02 3.10 -1.47
CA ALA A 118 -5.77 2.55 -0.95
C ALA A 118 -4.78 2.18 -2.07
N VAL A 119 -5.25 1.69 -3.22
CA VAL A 119 -4.43 1.43 -4.41
C VAL A 119 -3.93 2.73 -5.03
N ARG A 120 -4.82 3.72 -5.20
CA ARG A 120 -4.48 5.02 -5.79
C ARG A 120 -3.44 5.79 -4.98
N GLU A 121 -3.54 5.75 -3.65
CA GLU A 121 -2.57 6.36 -2.74
C GLU A 121 -1.30 5.49 -2.55
N ASN A 122 -1.15 4.41 -3.33
CA ASN A 122 -0.07 3.43 -3.27
C ASN A 122 0.10 2.73 -1.92
N TYR A 123 -0.88 2.81 -1.01
CA TYR A 123 -0.84 2.18 0.31
C TYR A 123 -0.94 0.65 0.19
N LEU A 124 -1.90 0.19 -0.61
CA LEU A 124 -2.08 -1.20 -1.06
C LEU A 124 -1.61 -1.30 -2.51
N ASN A 125 -0.95 -2.39 -2.91
CA ASN A 125 -0.63 -2.60 -4.33
C ASN A 125 -1.31 -3.85 -4.87
N ILE A 126 -1.92 -3.70 -6.04
CA ILE A 126 -2.49 -4.79 -6.85
C ILE A 126 -2.02 -4.55 -8.27
N GLU A 127 -1.20 -5.45 -8.83
CA GLU A 127 -0.62 -5.26 -10.16
C GLU A 127 -0.85 -6.49 -11.07
N PRO A 128 -1.61 -6.37 -12.17
CA PRO A 128 -2.34 -5.19 -12.62
C PRO A 128 -3.63 -4.94 -11.83
N PHE A 129 -3.94 -3.67 -11.53
CA PHE A 129 -5.24 -3.27 -10.98
C PHE A 129 -6.23 -2.95 -12.12
N GLN A 130 -7.42 -3.54 -12.06
CA GLN A 130 -8.52 -3.25 -12.98
C GLN A 130 -9.78 -2.93 -12.16
N PRO A 131 -10.37 -1.72 -12.29
CA PRO A 131 -11.57 -1.36 -11.55
C PRO A 131 -12.75 -2.32 -11.76
N ALA A 132 -12.84 -2.95 -12.94
CA ALA A 132 -13.88 -3.94 -13.25
C ALA A 132 -13.78 -5.25 -12.41
N GLN A 133 -12.65 -5.48 -11.73
CA GLN A 133 -12.44 -6.62 -10.83
C GLN A 133 -12.82 -6.30 -9.37
N LEU A 134 -13.22 -5.06 -9.05
CA LEU A 134 -13.73 -4.73 -7.72
C LEU A 134 -15.13 -5.30 -7.50
N THR A 135 -15.34 -5.85 -6.31
CA THR A 135 -16.66 -6.14 -5.75
C THR A 135 -16.92 -5.18 -4.59
N CYS A 136 -18.10 -5.22 -3.99
CA CYS A 136 -18.46 -4.33 -2.88
C CYS A 136 -17.48 -4.37 -1.68
N THR A 137 -16.81 -5.50 -1.43
CA THR A 137 -15.90 -5.67 -0.27
C THR A 137 -14.62 -6.47 -0.58
N SER A 138 -14.37 -6.77 -1.86
CA SER A 138 -13.23 -7.60 -2.25
C SER A 138 -12.72 -7.24 -3.64
N TYR A 139 -11.58 -7.80 -4.00
CA TYR A 139 -11.01 -7.71 -5.35
C TYR A 139 -10.89 -9.09 -5.98
N ILE A 140 -11.32 -9.25 -7.23
CA ILE A 140 -11.27 -10.51 -7.98
C ILE A 140 -9.84 -10.78 -8.47
N LEU A 141 -9.30 -11.94 -8.10
CA LEU A 141 -8.06 -12.50 -8.62
C LEU A 141 -8.34 -13.47 -9.77
N THR A 142 -7.47 -13.46 -10.76
CA THR A 142 -7.65 -14.24 -12.00
C THR A 142 -6.53 -15.21 -12.26
N LEU A 143 -6.83 -16.31 -12.96
CA LEU A 143 -5.83 -17.30 -13.37
C LEU A 143 -4.75 -16.65 -14.24
N GLY A 144 -3.49 -16.86 -13.87
CA GLY A 144 -2.32 -16.44 -14.64
C GLY A 144 -1.94 -17.41 -15.74
N GLU A 145 -0.79 -17.15 -16.36
CA GLU A 145 -0.38 -17.82 -17.61
C GLU A 145 0.33 -19.16 -17.39
N VAL A 146 1.00 -19.33 -16.25
CA VAL A 146 1.89 -20.45 -16.00
C VAL A 146 1.44 -21.16 -14.72
N GLY A 147 1.40 -22.48 -14.80
CA GLY A 147 1.13 -23.35 -13.66
C GLY A 147 2.04 -24.56 -13.64
N LEU A 148 1.97 -25.30 -12.54
CA LEU A 148 2.66 -26.57 -12.31
C LEU A 148 1.63 -27.65 -12.09
N VAL A 149 1.61 -28.65 -12.97
CA VAL A 149 0.67 -29.78 -12.92
C VAL A 149 1.34 -30.99 -12.28
N THR A 150 0.57 -31.71 -11.47
CA THR A 150 0.93 -33.01 -10.92
C THR A 150 -0.17 -34.00 -11.29
N MET A 151 0.22 -35.13 -11.89
CA MET A 151 -0.73 -36.14 -12.34
C MET A 151 -1.10 -37.08 -11.18
N PRO A 152 -2.32 -37.67 -11.16
CA PRO A 152 -2.79 -38.50 -10.05
C PRO A 152 -1.93 -39.75 -9.77
N ASN A 153 -1.20 -40.24 -10.79
CA ASN A 153 -0.41 -41.47 -10.72
C ASN A 153 1.10 -41.22 -10.56
N GLU A 154 1.52 -39.97 -10.35
CA GLU A 154 2.93 -39.60 -10.20
C GLU A 154 3.40 -39.76 -8.75
N GLN A 155 4.08 -40.87 -8.45
CA GLN A 155 4.63 -41.12 -7.11
C GLN A 155 5.85 -40.24 -6.78
N SER A 156 6.50 -39.67 -7.80
CA SER A 156 7.70 -38.83 -7.68
C SER A 156 7.40 -37.42 -7.11
N GLY A 157 6.15 -36.96 -7.22
CA GLY A 157 5.82 -35.56 -6.94
C GLY A 157 6.37 -34.58 -8.00
N ASP A 158 6.77 -35.10 -9.17
CA ASP A 158 7.22 -34.28 -10.28
C ASP A 158 6.12 -33.30 -10.70
N ARG A 159 6.55 -32.10 -11.06
CA ARG A 159 5.65 -30.99 -11.42
C ARG A 159 6.02 -30.52 -12.82
N VAL A 160 5.08 -30.67 -13.75
CA VAL A 160 5.28 -30.28 -15.14
C VAL A 160 4.79 -28.85 -15.34
N PRO A 161 5.63 -27.92 -15.86
CA PRO A 161 5.18 -26.59 -16.19
C PRO A 161 4.18 -26.63 -17.35
N VAL A 162 3.06 -25.93 -17.19
CA VAL A 162 2.02 -25.80 -18.21
C VAL A 162 1.68 -24.35 -18.46
N ALA A 163 1.34 -24.04 -19.71
CA ALA A 163 0.81 -22.75 -20.11
C ALA A 163 -0.72 -22.82 -20.21
N LEU A 164 -1.40 -21.81 -19.67
CA LEU A 164 -2.87 -21.71 -19.65
C LEU A 164 -3.44 -20.97 -20.87
N LYS A 165 -2.64 -20.72 -21.91
CA LYS A 165 -3.02 -19.91 -23.07
C LYS A 165 -3.63 -20.75 -24.22
N PRO A 166 -4.81 -20.38 -24.75
CA PRO A 166 -5.84 -19.55 -24.13
C PRO A 166 -6.65 -20.30 -23.07
N ASN A 167 -6.55 -21.63 -23.08
CA ASN A 167 -7.17 -22.57 -22.16
C ASN A 167 -6.23 -23.74 -21.88
N TYR A 168 -6.41 -24.38 -20.72
CA TYR A 168 -5.74 -25.62 -20.35
C TYR A 168 -6.78 -26.62 -19.87
N ASP A 169 -6.83 -27.80 -20.50
CA ASP A 169 -7.73 -28.87 -20.10
C ASP A 169 -7.10 -29.67 -18.96
N LEU A 170 -7.52 -29.40 -17.72
CA LEU A 170 -7.03 -30.09 -16.53
C LEU A 170 -7.54 -31.55 -16.55
N PRO A 171 -6.65 -32.56 -16.65
CA PRO A 171 -7.07 -33.96 -16.71
C PRO A 171 -7.84 -34.41 -15.46
N ALA A 172 -8.69 -35.43 -15.60
CA ALA A 172 -9.40 -36.02 -14.47
C ALA A 172 -8.40 -36.55 -13.41
N GLY A 173 -8.62 -36.19 -12.14
CA GLY A 173 -7.76 -36.54 -11.01
C GLY A 173 -6.46 -35.74 -10.88
N ALA A 174 -6.15 -34.83 -11.83
CA ALA A 174 -4.93 -34.04 -11.78
C ALA A 174 -5.07 -32.80 -10.88
N PHE A 175 -3.92 -32.33 -10.41
CA PHE A 175 -3.77 -31.09 -9.65
C PHE A 175 -2.98 -30.09 -10.49
N VAL A 176 -3.35 -28.82 -10.43
CA VAL A 176 -2.57 -27.73 -11.01
C VAL A 176 -2.44 -26.60 -10.02
N THR A 177 -1.21 -26.14 -9.76
CA THR A 177 -0.96 -24.92 -9.00
C THR A 177 -0.63 -23.80 -9.95
N ILE A 178 -1.38 -22.71 -9.86
CA ILE A 178 -1.31 -21.57 -10.78
C ILE A 178 -1.08 -20.31 -9.94
N SER A 179 -0.16 -19.47 -10.41
CA SER A 179 -0.05 -18.11 -9.89
C SER A 179 -1.15 -17.25 -10.51
N CYS A 180 -1.87 -16.51 -9.67
CA CYS A 180 -2.79 -15.48 -10.13
C CYS A 180 -2.03 -14.44 -10.96
N ARG A 181 -2.73 -13.77 -11.86
CA ARG A 181 -2.16 -12.71 -12.68
C ARG A 181 -1.73 -11.52 -11.84
N GLU A 182 -2.48 -11.24 -10.78
CA GLU A 182 -2.27 -10.09 -9.91
C GLU A 182 -1.18 -10.37 -8.86
N HIS A 183 -0.25 -9.42 -8.74
CA HIS A 183 0.77 -9.36 -7.71
C HIS A 183 0.28 -8.43 -6.61
N LEU A 184 0.30 -8.92 -5.36
CA LEU A 184 -0.15 -8.16 -4.21
C LEU A 184 1.04 -7.65 -3.41
N ARG A 185 0.96 -6.40 -2.95
CA ARG A 185 1.80 -5.88 -1.87
C ARG A 185 0.90 -5.41 -0.75
N ILE A 186 0.86 -6.16 0.36
CA ILE A 186 -0.01 -5.86 1.49
C ILE A 186 0.77 -5.05 2.54
N PRO A 187 0.33 -3.83 2.90
CA PRO A 187 1.00 -3.03 3.91
C PRO A 187 0.88 -3.65 5.30
N GLY A 188 1.74 -3.23 6.23
CA GLY A 188 1.82 -3.82 7.58
C GLY A 188 0.51 -3.78 8.38
N ARG A 189 -0.39 -2.82 8.13
CA ARG A 189 -1.65 -2.68 8.86
C ARG A 189 -2.87 -3.31 8.17
N LEU A 190 -2.64 -4.02 7.06
CA LEU A 190 -3.67 -4.79 6.37
C LEU A 190 -3.32 -6.28 6.38
N ARG A 191 -4.36 -7.13 6.38
CA ARG A 191 -4.24 -8.53 5.99
C ARG A 191 -5.18 -8.81 4.83
N GLY A 192 -4.79 -9.73 3.95
CA GLY A 192 -5.66 -10.26 2.91
C GLY A 192 -6.35 -11.53 3.41
N MET A 193 -7.65 -11.67 3.18
CA MET A 193 -8.36 -12.93 3.29
C MET A 193 -8.75 -13.41 1.89
N LEU A 194 -8.30 -14.61 1.54
CA LEU A 194 -8.66 -15.23 0.27
C LEU A 194 -9.95 -16.02 0.43
N VAL A 195 -10.88 -15.76 -0.46
CA VAL A 195 -12.23 -16.32 -0.45
C VAL A 195 -12.54 -16.86 -1.85
N SER A 196 -13.38 -17.89 -1.93
CA SER A 196 -13.82 -18.38 -3.23
C SER A 196 -14.85 -17.38 -3.82
N PRO A 197 -14.80 -17.08 -5.14
CA PRO A 197 -15.66 -16.08 -5.78
C PRO A 197 -17.14 -16.44 -5.76
N ASP A 198 -17.42 -17.74 -6.01
CA ASP A 198 -18.74 -18.33 -6.21
C ASP A 198 -18.56 -19.83 -6.50
N ASP A 199 -19.59 -20.64 -6.23
CA ASP A 199 -19.65 -22.07 -6.61
C ASP A 199 -19.63 -22.30 -8.13
N ARG A 200 -19.72 -21.24 -8.95
CA ARG A 200 -19.76 -21.35 -10.42
C ARG A 200 -18.44 -21.82 -11.02
N PHE A 201 -17.32 -21.39 -10.46
CA PHE A 201 -15.99 -21.83 -10.92
C PHE A 201 -15.69 -23.25 -10.46
N VAL A 202 -15.89 -23.51 -9.16
CA VAL A 202 -15.53 -24.79 -8.54
C VAL A 202 -16.55 -25.88 -8.87
N GLY A 203 -17.83 -25.58 -8.67
CA GLY A 203 -18.95 -26.51 -8.87
C GLY A 203 -18.72 -27.87 -8.19
N PRO A 204 -19.39 -28.93 -8.65
CA PRO A 204 -19.12 -30.30 -8.18
C PRO A 204 -17.87 -30.93 -8.83
N ARG A 205 -17.14 -30.20 -9.69
CA ARG A 205 -16.12 -30.78 -10.60
C ARG A 205 -14.70 -30.49 -10.16
N LEU A 206 -14.47 -29.28 -9.64
CA LEU A 206 -13.16 -28.85 -9.19
C LEU A 206 -13.14 -28.76 -7.67
N VAL A 207 -11.95 -28.78 -7.09
CA VAL A 207 -11.71 -28.40 -5.69
C VAL A 207 -10.59 -27.39 -5.68
N LEU A 208 -10.81 -26.28 -4.98
CA LEU A 208 -9.89 -25.17 -4.91
C LEU A 208 -9.19 -25.14 -3.55
N HIS A 209 -7.87 -25.27 -3.57
CA HIS A 209 -6.99 -25.27 -2.42
C HIS A 209 -6.15 -23.98 -2.45
N MET A 210 -6.31 -23.12 -1.46
CA MET A 210 -5.56 -21.86 -1.36
C MET A 210 -5.23 -21.55 0.10
N LYS A 211 -4.21 -20.71 0.31
CA LYS A 211 -4.00 -20.10 1.63
C LYS A 211 -5.21 -19.23 1.95
N ARG A 212 -5.74 -19.29 3.17
CA ARG A 212 -6.88 -18.44 3.56
C ARG A 212 -6.46 -17.02 3.93
N ILE A 213 -5.22 -16.84 4.37
CA ILE A 213 -4.70 -15.58 4.90
C ILE A 213 -3.44 -15.21 4.11
N VAL A 214 -3.39 -13.96 3.65
CA VAL A 214 -2.20 -13.29 3.13
C VAL A 214 -1.73 -12.33 4.21
N SER A 215 -0.52 -12.58 4.71
CA SER A 215 0.02 -11.85 5.86
C SER A 215 0.31 -10.39 5.54
N PRO A 216 0.25 -9.50 6.53
CA PRO A 216 0.79 -8.15 6.40
C PRO A 216 2.28 -8.20 6.01
N GLY A 217 2.68 -7.33 5.09
CA GLY A 217 4.03 -7.29 4.53
C GLY A 217 4.25 -8.17 3.29
N HIS A 218 3.31 -9.08 2.97
CA HIS A 218 3.41 -9.97 1.79
C HIS A 218 3.66 -9.18 0.51
N THR A 219 4.65 -9.60 -0.28
CA THR A 219 4.91 -9.08 -1.62
C THR A 219 5.04 -10.22 -2.62
N GLY A 220 4.14 -10.27 -3.61
CA GLY A 220 4.26 -11.23 -4.72
C GLY A 220 2.93 -11.78 -5.20
N PRO A 221 2.96 -12.74 -6.15
CA PRO A 221 1.76 -13.35 -6.67
C PRO A 221 1.06 -14.22 -5.63
N ILE A 222 -0.26 -14.34 -5.76
CA ILE A 222 -1.03 -15.33 -5.02
C ILE A 222 -1.05 -16.63 -5.81
N THR A 223 -0.89 -17.77 -5.13
CA THR A 223 -0.97 -19.08 -5.76
C THR A 223 -2.21 -19.84 -5.30
N VAL A 224 -2.86 -20.50 -6.25
CA VAL A 224 -4.03 -21.34 -6.02
C VAL A 224 -3.77 -22.72 -6.61
N THR A 225 -4.24 -23.76 -5.95
CA THR A 225 -4.15 -25.14 -6.44
C THR A 225 -5.56 -25.65 -6.75
N ILE A 226 -5.76 -26.16 -7.95
CA ILE A 226 -7.04 -26.67 -8.44
C ILE A 226 -6.89 -28.16 -8.67
N GLU A 227 -7.81 -28.94 -8.11
CA GLU A 227 -7.93 -30.38 -8.29
C GLU A 227 -9.16 -30.68 -9.15
N ASN A 228 -9.02 -31.48 -10.21
CA ASN A 228 -10.16 -31.97 -10.96
C ASN A 228 -10.66 -33.29 -10.38
N ARG A 229 -11.80 -33.26 -9.68
CA ARG A 229 -12.46 -34.45 -9.11
C ARG A 229 -13.51 -35.09 -10.02
N SER A 230 -13.70 -34.54 -11.21
CA SER A 230 -14.62 -35.12 -12.17
C SER A 230 -13.99 -36.28 -12.94
N SER A 231 -14.82 -37.05 -13.66
CA SER A 231 -14.36 -38.15 -14.52
C SER A 231 -13.91 -37.69 -15.92
N ARG A 232 -13.89 -36.38 -16.19
CA ARG A 232 -13.55 -35.81 -17.50
C ARG A 232 -12.59 -34.62 -17.35
N PRO A 233 -11.81 -34.29 -18.38
CA PRO A 233 -11.04 -33.05 -18.36
C PRO A 233 -11.93 -31.82 -18.18
N VAL A 234 -11.44 -30.82 -17.45
CA VAL A 234 -12.13 -29.54 -17.22
C VAL A 234 -11.30 -28.40 -17.79
N PRO A 235 -11.84 -27.57 -18.71
CA PRO A 235 -11.11 -26.45 -19.28
C PRO A 235 -10.96 -25.33 -18.25
N LEU A 236 -9.73 -24.90 -18.01
CA LEU A 236 -9.38 -23.67 -17.27
C LEU A 236 -9.01 -22.59 -18.26
N ARG A 237 -9.50 -21.35 -18.09
CA ARG A 237 -9.22 -20.25 -19.01
C ARG A 237 -8.31 -19.21 -18.39
N LEU A 238 -7.37 -18.70 -19.18
CA LEU A 238 -6.57 -17.54 -18.77
C LEU A 238 -7.48 -16.35 -18.42
N GLY A 239 -7.23 -15.71 -17.28
CA GLY A 239 -8.00 -14.54 -16.84
C GLY A 239 -9.36 -14.88 -16.22
N GLU A 240 -9.70 -16.16 -16.05
CA GLU A 240 -10.92 -16.57 -15.36
C GLU A 240 -10.83 -16.24 -13.86
N SER A 241 -11.96 -15.79 -13.28
CA SER A 241 -12.07 -15.50 -11.84
C SER A 241 -11.87 -16.78 -11.03
N VAL A 242 -10.89 -16.76 -10.11
CA VAL A 242 -10.53 -17.95 -9.31
C VAL A 242 -10.64 -17.72 -7.81
N ALA A 243 -10.38 -16.51 -7.34
CA ALA A 243 -10.40 -16.17 -5.93
C ALA A 243 -10.78 -14.70 -5.76
N HIS A 244 -11.31 -14.33 -4.60
CA HIS A 244 -11.44 -12.95 -4.16
C HIS A 244 -10.44 -12.70 -3.04
N VAL A 245 -9.91 -11.49 -2.95
CA VAL A 245 -9.17 -11.00 -1.78
C VAL A 245 -9.98 -9.91 -1.07
N GLU A 246 -10.30 -10.18 0.19
CA GLU A 246 -10.87 -9.23 1.14
C GLU A 246 -9.75 -8.60 1.96
N PHE A 247 -9.82 -7.29 2.22
CA PHE A 247 -8.77 -6.60 2.97
C PHE A 247 -9.29 -6.15 4.33
N GLU A 248 -8.63 -6.64 5.38
CA GLU A 248 -9.00 -6.32 6.74
C GLU A 248 -7.94 -5.49 7.46
N PHE A 249 -8.40 -4.44 8.16
CA PHE A 249 -7.54 -3.57 8.96
C PHE A 249 -7.16 -4.18 10.31
N LEU A 250 -5.88 -4.07 10.63
CA LEU A 250 -5.35 -4.38 11.94
C LEU A 250 -5.45 -3.17 12.87
N SER A 251 -5.71 -3.44 14.15
CA SER A 251 -5.78 -2.41 15.19
C SER A 251 -4.46 -1.65 15.35
N SER A 252 -3.33 -2.30 15.04
CA SER A 252 -1.98 -1.74 15.14
C SER A 252 -1.04 -2.45 14.18
N ASP A 253 0.12 -1.83 13.91
CA ASP A 253 1.19 -2.48 13.16
C ASP A 253 1.68 -3.75 13.88
N PRO A 254 1.88 -4.87 13.16
CA PRO A 254 2.44 -6.08 13.74
C PRO A 254 3.92 -5.90 14.04
N VAL A 255 4.35 -6.36 15.22
CA VAL A 255 5.76 -6.31 15.66
C VAL A 255 6.65 -7.25 14.83
N ARG A 256 6.06 -8.32 14.28
CA ARG A 256 6.73 -9.30 13.42
C ARG A 256 6.07 -9.24 12.05
N LEU A 257 6.72 -8.57 11.11
CA LEU A 257 6.37 -8.71 9.70
C LEU A 257 6.97 -10.02 9.19
N VAL A 258 6.26 -10.67 8.27
CA VAL A 258 6.86 -11.79 7.54
C VAL A 258 7.90 -11.18 6.61
N GLU A 259 9.18 -11.41 6.88
CA GLU A 259 10.22 -11.22 5.87
C GLU A 259 10.01 -12.34 4.83
N ASP A 260 9.76 -11.97 3.57
CA ASP A 260 9.49 -12.94 2.50
C ASP A 260 10.62 -13.99 2.45
N THR A 261 10.24 -15.27 2.40
CA THR A 261 11.13 -16.41 2.12
C THR A 261 11.10 -16.72 0.64
#